data_AF-A0A7S3MHY8-F1
#
_entry.id   AF-A0A7S3MHY8-F1
#
_cell.length_a   1.000
_cell.length_b   1.000
_cell.length_c   1.000
_cell.angle_alpha   90.00
_cell.angle_beta   90.00
_cell.angle_gamma   90.00
#
_symmetry.space_group_name_H-M   'P 1'
#
loop_
_entity.id
_entity.type
_entity.pdbx_description
1 polymer ?
#
loop_
_entity_poly.entity_id
_entity_poly.type
_entity_poly.pdbx_seq_one_letter_code
_entity_poly.pdbx_strand_id
1 'polypeptide(L)'
;MASGSNSGTQVISMEGPGSQGSCLEPQKLRLRVCDSEWSSLDFDLTRLQSEPIKIKDVHRKEGRPQSLFELVAVVTFLPQPFSFSKLICFQPRYLMVNRTFHTLYVVQSQCEELGTFKIFPQETSVFHWSDADKPLEVCVTLNDHEYSGELRIDSIGEFCMRLKNKYEQDSTILNVSISEETNSFYIAFTDVSYAPPYRL
;
A
#
# COMPACT_ATOMS: atom_id res chain seq x y z
N MET A 1 -9.23 26.41 -15.77
CA MET A 1 -9.62 25.38 -14.81
C MET A 1 -8.40 24.51 -14.58
N ALA A 2 -7.69 24.71 -13.46
CA ALA A 2 -6.49 23.96 -13.14
C ALA A 2 -6.87 22.86 -12.14
N SER A 3 -6.80 21.60 -12.57
CA SER A 3 -6.93 20.44 -11.68
C SER A 3 -5.57 20.14 -11.05
N GLY A 4 -5.47 20.38 -9.75
CA GLY A 4 -4.28 20.13 -8.94
C GLY A 4 -3.93 18.65 -8.89
N SER A 5 -2.66 18.36 -9.14
CA SER A 5 -2.01 17.08 -8.88
C SER A 5 -1.88 16.86 -7.37
N ASN A 6 -2.67 15.95 -6.81
CA ASN A 6 -2.42 15.43 -5.46
C ASN A 6 -1.37 14.32 -5.55
N SER A 7 -0.09 14.66 -5.46
CA SER A 7 0.88 13.72 -4.91
C SER A 7 0.53 13.58 -3.43
N GLY A 8 -0.18 12.50 -3.08
CA GLY A 8 -0.71 12.30 -1.73
C GLY A 8 0.41 12.04 -0.73
N THR A 9 1.01 13.10 -0.19
CA THR A 9 1.81 13.02 1.03
C THR A 9 0.87 12.59 2.15
N GLN A 10 0.90 11.30 2.52
CA GLN A 10 0.19 10.84 3.70
C GLN A 10 0.92 11.38 4.93
N VAL A 11 0.26 12.25 5.68
CA VAL A 11 0.79 12.79 6.93
C VAL A 11 0.55 11.74 8.02
N ILE A 12 1.65 11.22 8.58
CA ILE A 12 1.62 10.35 9.76
C ILE A 12 1.88 11.22 10.98
N SER A 13 0.90 11.29 11.88
CA SER A 13 1.04 11.97 13.17
C SER A 13 1.32 10.94 14.26
N MET A 14 2.29 11.25 15.13
CA MET A 14 2.72 10.39 16.24
C MET A 14 2.59 11.11 17.58
N GLU A 15 1.97 10.45 18.56
CA GLU A 15 2.06 10.82 19.97
C GLU A 15 2.91 9.77 20.71
N GLY A 16 4.01 10.23 21.31
CA GLY A 16 4.90 9.38 22.10
C GLY A 16 4.33 9.06 23.48
N PRO A 17 4.82 7.99 24.14
CA PRO A 17 4.38 7.66 25.49
C PRO A 17 4.75 8.78 26.46
N GLY A 18 3.74 9.29 27.16
CA GLY A 18 3.93 10.31 28.19
C GLY A 18 4.79 9.77 29.34
N SER A 19 5.80 10.52 29.75
CA SER A 19 6.59 10.21 30.94
C SER A 19 5.81 10.58 32.20
N GLN A 20 4.91 9.71 32.65
CA GLN A 20 4.36 9.80 34.01
C GLN A 20 4.87 8.63 34.84
N GLY A 21 5.36 8.97 36.04
CA GLY A 21 6.06 8.07 36.94
C GLY A 21 5.20 6.95 37.51
N SER A 22 5.89 5.85 37.83
CA SER A 22 5.49 4.78 38.75
C SER A 22 4.09 4.19 38.57
N CYS A 23 3.88 3.43 37.50
CA CYS A 23 3.12 2.18 37.49
C CYS A 23 3.43 1.48 36.14
N LEU A 24 3.51 0.15 36.13
CA LEU A 24 3.81 -0.68 34.94
C LEU A 24 2.61 -0.69 33.97
N GLU A 25 2.16 0.47 33.51
CA GLU A 25 1.23 0.51 32.38
C GLU A 25 2.02 0.32 31.09
N PRO A 26 1.58 -0.56 30.17
CA PRO A 26 2.20 -0.68 28.87
C PRO A 26 2.14 0.68 28.18
N GLN A 27 3.31 1.18 27.79
CA GLN A 27 3.40 2.41 27.00
C GLN A 27 2.55 2.21 25.74
N LYS A 28 1.71 3.19 25.41
CA LYS A 28 0.89 3.14 24.20
C LYS A 28 1.51 4.02 23.12
N LEU A 29 1.59 3.50 21.92
CA LEU A 29 1.90 4.27 20.72
C LEU A 29 0.60 4.57 19.99
N ARG A 30 0.44 5.84 19.58
CA ARG A 30 -0.72 6.27 18.80
C ARG A 30 -0.24 6.83 17.47
N LEU A 31 -0.70 6.21 16.40
CA LEU A 31 -0.48 6.62 15.02
C LEU A 31 -1.81 7.01 14.39
N ARG A 32 -1.79 8.06 13.58
CA ARG A 32 -2.92 8.48 12.75
C ARG A 32 -2.41 8.77 11.34
N VAL A 33 -3.13 8.27 10.34
CA VAL A 33 -2.84 8.50 8.91
C VAL A 33 -3.99 9.30 8.30
N CYS A 34 -3.70 10.47 7.73
CA CYS A 34 -4.73 11.35 7.15
C CYS A 34 -5.87 11.61 8.16
N ASP A 35 -7.13 11.40 7.77
CA ASP A 35 -8.30 11.65 8.61
C ASP A 35 -8.74 10.44 9.45
N SER A 36 -7.98 9.33 9.44
CA SER A 36 -8.32 8.07 10.13
C SER A 36 -8.41 8.19 11.66
N GLU A 37 -8.85 7.12 12.33
CA GLU A 37 -8.79 7.06 13.79
C GLU A 37 -7.35 6.96 14.32
N TRP A 38 -7.15 7.45 15.54
CA TRP A 38 -5.92 7.15 16.26
C TRP A 38 -5.87 5.65 16.57
N SER A 39 -4.82 4.99 16.09
CA SER A 39 -4.50 3.65 16.57
C SER A 39 -4.20 3.67 18.07
N SER A 40 -4.48 2.54 18.73
CA SER A 40 -4.10 2.28 20.11
C SER A 40 -3.27 1.01 20.11
N LEU A 41 -1.96 1.16 19.93
CA LEU A 41 -1.02 0.05 19.92
C LEU A 41 -0.31 -0.02 21.26
N ASP A 42 -0.26 -1.21 21.85
CA ASP A 42 0.67 -1.47 22.93
C ASP A 42 2.09 -1.40 22.34
N PHE A 43 2.94 -0.58 22.95
CA PHE A 43 4.31 -0.40 22.49
C PHE A 43 5.13 -1.63 22.86
N ASP A 44 5.15 -2.58 21.94
CA ASP A 44 5.94 -3.80 22.01
C ASP A 44 6.82 -3.87 20.76
N LEU A 45 8.14 -3.70 20.96
CA LEU A 45 9.13 -3.71 19.88
C LEU A 45 9.12 -5.02 19.09
N THR A 46 8.85 -6.15 19.73
CA THR A 46 8.77 -7.44 19.05
C THR A 46 7.56 -7.52 18.14
N ARG A 47 6.40 -7.03 18.60
CA ARG A 47 5.17 -7.01 17.79
C ARG A 47 5.24 -6.00 16.64
N LEU A 48 5.83 -4.84 16.88
CA LEU A 48 6.01 -3.79 15.86
C LEU A 48 6.83 -4.29 14.66
N GLN A 49 7.77 -5.22 14.87
CA GLN A 49 8.59 -5.79 13.80
C GLN A 49 7.94 -6.95 13.07
N SER A 50 7.00 -7.66 13.67
CA SER A 50 6.44 -8.90 13.11
C SER A 50 5.11 -8.69 12.38
N GLU A 51 4.30 -7.72 12.81
CA GLU A 51 2.93 -7.56 12.35
C GLU A 51 2.68 -6.18 11.73
N PRO A 52 1.86 -6.11 10.67
CA PRO A 52 1.42 -4.84 10.13
C PRO A 52 0.46 -4.15 11.10
N ILE A 53 0.68 -2.86 11.28
CA ILE A 53 -0.20 -1.96 12.02
C ILE A 53 -1.38 -1.60 11.11
N LYS A 54 -2.58 -1.98 11.52
CA LYS A 54 -3.83 -1.71 10.78
C LYS A 54 -4.53 -0.49 11.35
N ILE A 55 -4.77 0.51 10.51
CA ILE A 55 -5.45 1.75 10.87
C ILE A 55 -6.67 1.91 9.96
N LYS A 56 -7.85 1.96 10.55
CA LYS A 56 -9.12 2.15 9.84
C LYS A 56 -9.52 3.63 9.85
N ASP A 57 -10.08 4.09 8.73
CA ASP A 57 -10.77 5.37 8.67
C ASP A 57 -12.24 5.22 9.08
N VAL A 58 -12.67 5.96 10.10
CA VAL A 58 -14.04 5.93 10.64
C VAL A 58 -14.78 7.24 10.37
N HIS A 59 -14.10 8.27 9.84
CA HIS A 59 -14.67 9.63 9.70
C HIS A 59 -15.27 9.92 8.33
N ARG A 60 -15.27 8.96 7.40
CA ARG A 60 -16.13 9.07 6.22
C ARG A 60 -17.58 8.92 6.68
N LYS A 61 -18.41 9.94 6.39
CA LYS A 61 -19.87 10.05 6.63
C LYS A 61 -20.55 8.68 6.80
N GLU A 62 -21.41 8.54 7.82
CA GLU A 62 -22.24 7.34 8.04
C GLU A 62 -22.71 6.72 6.71
N GLY A 63 -22.37 5.45 6.50
CA GLY A 63 -22.67 4.72 5.26
C GLY A 63 -21.57 4.70 4.20
N ARG A 64 -20.39 5.29 4.45
CA ARG A 64 -19.21 5.12 3.59
C ARG A 64 -18.29 4.00 4.12
N PRO A 65 -17.64 3.25 3.23
CA PRO A 65 -16.74 2.18 3.60
C PRO A 65 -15.46 2.69 4.28
N GLN A 66 -14.94 1.86 5.17
CA GLN A 66 -13.79 2.16 6.03
C GLN A 66 -12.51 1.80 5.32
N SER A 67 -11.76 2.80 4.85
CA SER A 67 -10.45 2.54 4.26
C SER A 67 -9.49 1.94 5.29
N LEU A 68 -8.63 1.02 4.85
CA LEU A 68 -7.66 0.33 5.69
C LEU A 68 -6.24 0.68 5.23
N PHE A 69 -5.53 1.36 6.12
CA PHE A 69 -4.11 1.64 5.99
C PHE A 69 -3.33 0.58 6.76
N GLU A 70 -2.39 -0.08 6.08
CA GLU A 70 -1.46 -1.00 6.72
C GLU A 70 -0.05 -0.39 6.71
N LEU A 71 0.54 -0.26 7.89
CA LEU A 71 1.91 0.23 8.09
C LEU A 71 2.78 -0.89 8.64
N VAL A 72 4.08 -0.83 8.39
CA VAL A 72 5.08 -1.69 9.02
C VAL A 72 6.12 -0.84 9.72
N ALA A 73 6.70 -1.37 10.80
CA ALA A 73 7.74 -0.69 11.56
C ALA A 73 9.10 -1.36 11.33
N VAL A 74 10.08 -0.56 10.95
CA VAL A 74 11.47 -0.96 10.81
C VAL A 74 12.25 -0.38 11.97
N VAL A 75 12.92 -1.25 12.74
CA VAL A 75 13.70 -0.83 13.90
C VAL A 75 15.19 -0.99 13.58
N THR A 76 15.92 0.12 13.62
CA THR A 76 17.36 0.16 13.39
C THR A 76 18.10 0.51 14.68
N PHE A 77 19.14 -0.24 15.01
CA PHE A 77 20.04 0.07 16.10
C PHE A 77 21.08 1.09 15.63
N LEU A 78 21.23 2.19 16.37
CA LEU A 78 22.14 3.26 15.97
C LEU A 78 23.57 2.96 16.44
N PRO A 79 24.60 3.37 15.67
CA PRO A 79 25.98 3.27 16.10
C PRO A 79 26.30 4.30 17.20
N GLN A 80 27.52 4.24 17.74
CA GLN A 80 28.03 5.24 18.67
C GLN A 80 27.95 6.66 18.07
N PRO A 81 27.59 7.70 18.86
CA PRO A 81 27.38 7.69 20.32
C PRO A 81 25.95 7.29 20.76
N PHE A 82 25.06 6.94 19.82
CA PHE A 82 23.65 6.66 20.07
C PHE A 82 23.35 5.18 20.24
N SER A 83 24.31 4.37 20.70
CA SER A 83 24.19 2.91 20.79
C SER A 83 23.06 2.41 21.71
N PHE A 84 22.56 3.28 22.58
CA PHE A 84 21.42 3.00 23.46
C PHE A 84 20.07 3.42 22.87
N SER A 85 20.08 4.05 21.69
CA SER A 85 18.89 4.52 20.98
C SER A 85 18.54 3.58 19.82
N LYS A 86 17.24 3.49 19.55
CA LYS A 86 16.68 2.77 18.39
C LYS A 86 15.94 3.77 17.52
N LEU A 87 16.16 3.71 16.21
CA LEU A 87 15.37 4.43 15.23
C LEU A 87 14.22 3.51 14.80
N ILE A 88 12.98 3.97 14.98
CA ILE A 88 11.79 3.27 14.53
C ILE A 88 11.20 4.05 13.36
N CYS A 89 11.20 3.45 12.17
CA CYS A 89 10.64 4.02 10.96
C CYS A 89 9.33 3.33 10.63
N PHE A 90 8.24 4.10 10.53
CA PHE A 90 6.96 3.60 10.03
C PHE A 90 6.86 3.86 8.54
N GLN A 91 6.52 2.83 7.79
CA GLN A 91 6.38 2.92 6.34
C GLN A 91 5.13 2.19 5.86
N PRO A 92 4.57 2.57 4.70
CA PRO A 92 3.42 1.88 4.13
C PRO A 92 3.75 0.42 3.80
N ARG A 93 2.77 -0.46 3.96
CA ARG A 93 2.95 -1.87 3.64
C ARG A 93 2.97 -2.15 2.14
N TYR A 94 2.21 -1.42 1.33
CA TYR A 94 2.10 -1.69 -0.11
C TYR A 94 2.59 -0.52 -0.93
N LEU A 95 3.63 -0.78 -1.74
CA LEU A 95 4.18 0.15 -2.71
C LEU A 95 3.95 -0.43 -4.10
N MET A 96 3.19 0.27 -4.92
CA MET A 96 2.91 -0.12 -6.30
C MET A 96 3.79 0.68 -7.26
N VAL A 97 4.54 -0.02 -8.10
CA VAL A 97 5.49 0.55 -9.04
C VAL A 97 4.98 0.32 -10.45
N ASN A 98 4.71 1.41 -11.17
CA ASN A 98 4.34 1.35 -12.57
C ASN A 98 5.60 1.45 -13.44
N ARG A 99 6.10 0.33 -13.95
CA ARG A 99 7.23 0.32 -14.91
C ARG A 99 6.77 0.33 -16.36
N THR A 100 5.49 0.56 -16.62
CA THR A 100 4.94 0.71 -17.97
C THR A 100 5.08 2.15 -18.47
N PHE A 101 4.73 2.38 -19.73
CA PHE A 101 4.61 3.73 -20.32
C PHE A 101 3.18 4.27 -20.31
N HIS A 102 2.27 3.57 -19.64
CA HIS A 102 0.84 3.91 -19.57
C HIS A 102 0.41 4.11 -18.13
N THR A 103 -0.68 4.85 -17.91
CA THR A 103 -1.22 5.04 -16.55
C THR A 103 -1.91 3.76 -16.11
N LEU A 104 -1.48 3.21 -14.97
CA LEU A 104 -2.14 2.09 -14.32
C LEU A 104 -3.31 2.58 -13.47
N TYR A 105 -4.41 1.85 -13.58
CA TYR A 105 -5.61 2.03 -12.81
C TYR A 105 -5.80 0.81 -11.93
N VAL A 106 -5.75 1.00 -10.63
CA VAL A 106 -5.87 -0.07 -9.64
C VAL A 106 -7.11 0.18 -8.79
N VAL A 107 -7.95 -0.84 -8.63
CA VAL A 107 -9.11 -0.83 -7.73
C VAL A 107 -9.00 -2.04 -6.81
N GLN A 108 -9.49 -1.90 -5.57
CA GLN A 108 -9.76 -3.09 -4.75
C GLN A 108 -10.95 -3.85 -5.37
N SER A 109 -10.92 -5.18 -5.31
CA SER A 109 -12.04 -5.99 -5.80
C SER A 109 -13.34 -5.59 -5.09
N GLN A 110 -14.42 -5.47 -5.87
CA GLN A 110 -15.75 -5.07 -5.39
C GLN A 110 -15.78 -3.67 -4.75
N CYS A 111 -14.92 -2.76 -5.19
CA CYS A 111 -14.80 -1.39 -4.66
C CYS A 111 -14.61 -0.33 -5.76
N GLU A 112 -14.99 -0.61 -7.01
CA GLU A 112 -14.80 0.34 -8.12
C GLU A 112 -15.51 1.68 -7.88
N GLU A 113 -16.67 1.64 -7.22
CA GLU A 113 -17.46 2.81 -6.83
C GLU A 113 -16.77 3.72 -5.79
N LEU A 114 -15.75 3.19 -5.09
CA LEU A 114 -14.99 3.92 -4.07
C LEU A 114 -13.84 4.72 -4.65
N GLY A 115 -13.56 4.52 -5.94
CA GLY A 115 -12.57 5.22 -6.71
C GLY A 115 -11.44 4.31 -7.19
N THR A 116 -10.62 4.89 -8.05
CA THR A 116 -9.52 4.21 -8.72
C THR A 116 -8.21 4.87 -8.37
N PHE A 117 -7.23 4.07 -7.95
CA PHE A 117 -5.86 4.52 -7.76
C PHE A 117 -5.21 4.65 -9.13
N LYS A 118 -4.72 5.86 -9.42
CA LYS A 118 -3.99 6.16 -10.65
C LYS A 118 -2.50 6.19 -10.34
N ILE A 119 -1.73 5.40 -11.06
CA ILE A 119 -0.28 5.35 -10.94
C ILE A 119 0.30 5.73 -12.29
N PHE A 120 0.95 6.87 -12.36
CA PHE A 120 1.51 7.41 -13.60
C PHE A 120 2.70 6.56 -14.09
N PRO A 121 3.06 6.65 -15.38
CA PRO A 121 4.21 5.95 -15.91
C PRO A 121 5.49 6.22 -15.10
N GLN A 122 6.25 5.16 -14.80
CA GLN A 122 7.49 5.20 -14.02
C GLN A 122 7.34 5.72 -12.58
N GLU A 123 6.11 5.82 -12.07
CA GLU A 123 5.83 6.26 -10.71
C GLU A 123 5.82 5.09 -9.72
N THR A 124 6.19 5.38 -8.47
CA THR A 124 5.89 4.54 -7.32
C THR A 124 4.83 5.23 -6.47
N SER A 125 3.74 4.53 -6.18
CA SER A 125 2.62 5.05 -5.40
C SER A 125 2.32 4.18 -4.19
N VAL A 126 1.91 4.82 -3.11
CA VAL A 126 1.49 4.14 -1.88
C VAL A 126 0.05 3.66 -2.03
N PHE A 127 -0.17 2.37 -1.81
CA PHE A 127 -1.49 1.78 -1.88
C PHE A 127 -2.08 1.54 -0.49
N HIS A 128 -3.39 1.76 -0.37
CA HIS A 128 -4.18 1.41 0.80
C HIS A 128 -5.51 0.81 0.33
N TRP A 129 -6.11 -0.02 1.18
CA TRP A 129 -7.39 -0.66 0.86
C TRP A 129 -8.53 0.35 0.99
N SER A 130 -9.41 0.40 -0.01
CA SER A 130 -10.54 1.32 -0.05
C SER A 130 -11.60 0.96 0.99
N ASP A 131 -11.78 -0.33 1.25
CA ASP A 131 -12.72 -0.89 2.22
C ASP A 131 -12.09 -2.09 2.97
N ALA A 132 -12.02 -1.98 4.29
CA ALA A 132 -11.46 -2.98 5.19
C ALA A 132 -12.28 -4.28 5.25
N ASP A 133 -13.56 -4.23 4.89
CA ASP A 133 -14.48 -5.35 5.03
C ASP A 133 -14.71 -6.10 3.70
N LYS A 134 -14.02 -5.68 2.64
CA LYS A 134 -14.03 -6.29 1.31
C LYS A 134 -12.79 -7.17 1.07
N PRO A 135 -12.81 -8.05 0.06
CA PRO A 135 -11.65 -8.87 -0.29
C PRO A 135 -10.40 -8.01 -0.49
N LEU A 136 -9.27 -8.46 0.08
CA LEU A 136 -7.97 -7.79 -0.04
C LEU A 136 -7.26 -8.23 -1.32
N GLU A 137 -7.95 -8.01 -2.43
CA GLU A 137 -7.52 -8.33 -3.78
C GLU A 137 -7.68 -7.08 -4.64
N VAL A 138 -6.85 -6.95 -5.67
CA VAL A 138 -6.87 -5.81 -6.58
C VAL A 138 -7.22 -6.26 -8.00
N CYS A 139 -7.90 -5.38 -8.72
CA CYS A 139 -8.06 -5.47 -10.16
C CYS A 139 -7.31 -4.30 -10.81
N VAL A 140 -6.63 -4.59 -11.91
CA VAL A 140 -5.74 -3.63 -12.59
C VAL A 140 -6.17 -3.47 -14.03
N THR A 141 -6.15 -2.24 -14.55
CA THR A 141 -6.32 -1.96 -15.98
C THR A 141 -5.35 -0.89 -16.47
N LEU A 142 -5.23 -0.79 -17.79
CA LEU A 142 -4.43 0.17 -18.53
C LEU A 142 -5.28 0.80 -19.63
N ASN A 143 -5.39 2.13 -19.66
CA ASN A 143 -6.08 2.86 -20.73
C ASN A 143 -7.46 2.25 -21.07
N ASP A 144 -7.64 1.81 -22.32
CA ASP A 144 -8.87 1.21 -22.87
C ASP A 144 -8.97 -0.31 -22.71
N HIS A 145 -8.17 -0.91 -21.82
CA HIS A 145 -8.23 -2.34 -21.54
C HIS A 145 -9.32 -2.69 -20.52
N GLU A 146 -9.76 -3.94 -20.56
CA GLU A 146 -10.56 -4.55 -19.51
C GLU A 146 -9.75 -4.68 -18.23
N TYR A 147 -10.43 -4.64 -17.07
CA TYR A 147 -9.79 -4.98 -15.81
C TYR A 147 -9.32 -6.42 -15.82
N SER A 148 -8.21 -6.64 -15.13
CA SER A 148 -7.73 -7.96 -14.78
C SER A 148 -8.75 -8.72 -13.93
N GLY A 149 -8.50 -10.03 -13.78
CA GLY A 149 -9.06 -10.77 -12.66
C GLY A 149 -8.52 -10.27 -11.31
N GLU A 150 -9.09 -10.80 -10.25
CA GLU A 150 -8.71 -10.51 -8.86
C GLU A 150 -7.30 -10.99 -8.58
N LEU A 151 -6.48 -10.12 -7.99
CA LEU A 151 -5.09 -10.38 -7.67
C LEU A 151 -4.81 -10.13 -6.19
N ARG A 152 -4.22 -11.13 -5.51
CA ARG A 152 -3.60 -10.93 -4.22
C ARG A 152 -2.23 -10.26 -4.35
N ILE A 153 -2.00 -9.22 -3.56
CA ILE A 153 -0.74 -8.46 -3.53
C ILE A 153 0.13 -8.74 -2.30
N ASP A 154 -0.23 -9.76 -1.53
CA ASP A 154 0.47 -10.22 -0.32
C ASP A 154 1.27 -11.52 -0.53
N SER A 155 1.36 -11.99 -1.78
CA SER A 155 1.99 -13.25 -2.15
C SER A 155 3.25 -12.98 -2.98
N ILE A 156 4.43 -13.26 -2.42
CA ILE A 156 5.72 -13.07 -3.09
C ILE A 156 5.81 -13.96 -4.33
N GLY A 157 6.26 -13.40 -5.44
CA GLY A 157 6.47 -14.14 -6.68
C GLY A 157 6.31 -13.26 -7.92
N GLU A 158 6.39 -13.92 -9.08
CA GLU A 158 6.19 -13.29 -10.38
C GLU A 158 5.14 -14.07 -11.17
N PHE A 159 4.29 -13.35 -11.89
CA PHE A 159 3.32 -13.95 -12.82
C PHE A 159 2.94 -12.96 -13.91
N CYS A 160 2.50 -13.50 -15.04
CA CYS A 160 2.03 -12.69 -16.15
C CYS A 160 0.50 -12.57 -16.16
N MET A 161 0.03 -11.38 -16.48
CA MET A 161 -1.37 -11.02 -16.60
C MET A 161 -1.62 -10.48 -18.00
N ARG A 162 -2.62 -11.03 -18.71
CA ARG A 162 -3.02 -10.54 -20.03
C ARG A 162 -4.26 -9.67 -19.89
N LEU A 163 -4.13 -8.40 -20.25
CA LEU A 163 -5.21 -7.42 -20.35
C LEU A 163 -5.70 -7.37 -21.79
N LYS A 164 -7.01 -7.53 -22.00
CA LYS A 164 -7.63 -7.44 -23.33
C LYS A 164 -8.04 -6.01 -23.63
N ASN A 165 -7.79 -5.55 -24.85
CA ASN A 165 -8.31 -4.26 -25.29
C ASN A 165 -9.84 -4.36 -25.49
N LYS A 166 -10.60 -3.33 -25.09
CA LYS A 166 -12.07 -3.31 -25.23
C LYS A 166 -12.54 -3.10 -26.67
N TYR A 167 -11.74 -2.43 -27.49
CA TYR A 167 -12.12 -1.97 -28.83
C TYR A 167 -11.38 -2.72 -29.93
N GLU A 168 -10.15 -3.16 -29.66
CA GLU A 168 -9.27 -3.83 -30.61
C GLU A 168 -9.05 -5.29 -30.23
N GLN A 169 -8.60 -6.12 -31.19
CA GLN A 169 -8.25 -7.52 -30.91
C GLN A 169 -6.88 -7.70 -30.24
N ASP A 170 -6.23 -6.60 -29.87
CA ASP A 170 -4.92 -6.61 -29.22
C ASP A 170 -5.03 -6.85 -27.70
N SER A 171 -3.91 -7.31 -27.13
CA SER A 171 -3.79 -7.54 -25.69
C SER A 171 -2.43 -7.08 -25.19
N THR A 172 -2.43 -6.44 -24.03
CA THR A 172 -1.21 -6.09 -23.30
C THR A 172 -0.90 -7.18 -22.28
N ILE A 173 0.35 -7.63 -22.22
CA ILE A 173 0.83 -8.58 -21.22
C ILE A 173 1.65 -7.82 -20.19
N LEU A 174 1.22 -7.87 -18.93
CA LEU A 174 1.93 -7.32 -17.80
C LEU A 174 2.60 -8.43 -17.01
N ASN A 175 3.91 -8.33 -16.81
CA ASN A 175 4.58 -9.07 -15.75
C ASN A 175 4.38 -8.33 -14.43
N VAL A 176 3.83 -9.03 -13.44
CA VAL A 176 3.67 -8.53 -12.08
C VAL A 176 4.68 -9.23 -11.19
N SER A 177 5.56 -8.44 -10.59
CA SER A 177 6.57 -8.91 -9.65
C SER A 177 6.24 -8.39 -8.26
N ILE A 178 6.03 -9.29 -7.31
CA ILE A 178 5.78 -8.99 -5.90
C ILE A 178 7.01 -9.43 -5.11
N SER A 179 7.67 -8.48 -4.48
CA SER A 179 8.81 -8.71 -3.59
C SER A 179 8.56 -8.08 -2.23
N GLU A 180 9.15 -8.63 -1.18
CA GLU A 180 9.06 -8.09 0.17
C GLU A 180 10.43 -7.55 0.59
N GLU A 181 10.47 -6.30 1.02
CA GLU A 181 11.65 -5.68 1.61
C GLU A 181 11.24 -4.98 2.90
N THR A 182 11.86 -5.33 4.02
CA THR A 182 11.56 -4.77 5.35
C THR A 182 10.06 -4.81 5.72
N ASN A 183 9.41 -5.94 5.42
CA ASN A 183 7.97 -6.19 5.61
C ASN A 183 7.02 -5.32 4.75
N SER A 184 7.56 -4.53 3.83
CA SER A 184 6.78 -3.82 2.82
C SER A 184 6.80 -4.62 1.52
N PHE A 185 5.64 -4.75 0.89
CA PHE A 185 5.48 -5.33 -0.43
C PHE A 185 5.71 -4.27 -1.52
N TYR A 186 6.62 -4.60 -2.44
CA TYR A 186 6.90 -3.86 -3.65
C TYR A 186 6.28 -4.63 -4.82
N ILE A 187 5.21 -4.07 -5.39
CA ILE A 187 4.44 -4.66 -6.48
C ILE A 187 4.75 -3.90 -7.75
N ALA A 188 5.57 -4.49 -8.62
CA ALA A 188 6.00 -3.88 -9.87
C ALA A 188 5.22 -4.45 -11.06
N PHE A 189 4.62 -3.55 -11.84
CA PHE A 189 3.92 -3.86 -13.08
C PHE A 189 4.80 -3.47 -14.27
N THR A 190 5.17 -4.42 -15.11
CA THR A 190 6.04 -4.20 -16.28
C THR A 190 5.36 -4.69 -17.54
N ASP A 191 5.34 -3.87 -18.59
CA ASP A 191 4.84 -4.29 -19.89
C ASP A 191 5.86 -5.20 -20.59
N VAL A 192 5.44 -6.43 -20.87
CA VAL A 192 6.24 -7.46 -21.53
C VAL A 192 5.61 -7.92 -22.84
N SER A 193 4.67 -7.16 -23.39
CA SER A 193 3.98 -7.47 -24.66
C SER A 193 4.94 -7.60 -25.85
N TYR A 194 6.09 -6.92 -25.76
CA TYR A 194 7.15 -6.96 -26.77
C TYR A 194 8.12 -8.14 -26.61
N ALA A 195 8.02 -8.90 -25.52
CA ALA A 195 8.91 -10.02 -25.28
C ALA A 195 8.58 -11.18 -26.25
N PRO A 196 9.58 -11.78 -26.92
CA PRO A 196 9.34 -12.91 -27.80
C PRO A 196 8.74 -14.10 -27.04
N PRO A 197 7.82 -14.87 -27.66
CA PRO A 197 6.92 -15.82 -26.99
C PRO A 197 7.59 -16.98 -26.23
N TYR A 198 8.90 -17.17 -26.38
CA TYR A 198 9.66 -18.23 -25.70
C TYR A 198 10.15 -17.84 -24.29
N ARG A 199 9.78 -16.66 -23.79
CA ARG A 199 10.22 -16.12 -22.49
C ARG A 199 9.09 -15.89 -21.47
N LEU A 200 7.87 -16.32 -21.78
CA LEU A 200 6.69 -16.21 -20.91
C LEU A 200 6.32 -17.57 -20.33
#